data_AF-A0A974AAE2-F1
#
_entry.id   AF-A0A974AAE2-F1
#
_cell.length_a   1.000
_cell.length_b   1.000
_cell.length_c   1.000
_cell.angle_alpha   90.00
_cell.angle_beta   90.00
_cell.angle_gamma   90.00
#
_symmetry.space_group_name_H-M   'P 1'
#
loop_
_entity.id
_entity.type
_entity.pdbx_description
1 polymer ?
#
loop_
_entity_poly.entity_id
_entity_poly.type
_entity_poly.pdbx_seq_one_letter_code
_entity_poly.pdbx_strand_id
1 'polypeptide(L)' 'MLARLRQGCPEFEAWWGTHDVSGSVAGRKVLSHPRRGRLNFEYASFQANDDPGLRLIIYTEIG' A
#
# COMPACT_ATOMS: atom_id res chain seq x y z
N MET A 1 7.37 3.70 17.82
CA MET A 1 6.68 3.58 16.51
C MET A 1 5.17 3.39 16.67
N LEU A 2 4.70 2.29 17.28
CA LEU A 2 3.27 1.98 17.46
C LEU A 2 2.47 3.08 18.20
N ALA A 3 3.00 3.61 19.30
CA ALA A 3 2.33 4.67 20.06
C ALA A 3 2.06 5.94 19.22
N ARG A 4 2.95 6.29 18.28
CA ARG A 4 2.77 7.42 17.37
C ARG A 4 1.62 7.17 16.39
N LEU A 5 1.52 5.96 15.83
CA LEU A 5 0.44 5.60 14.90
C LEU A 5 -0.92 5.61 15.59
N ARG A 6 -0.98 5.07 16.83
CA ARG A 6 -2.19 5.08 17.66
C ARG A 6 -2.67 6.49 18.02
N GLN A 7 -1.74 7.41 18.26
CA GLN A 7 -2.09 8.81 18.58
C GLN A 7 -2.52 9.60 17.33
N GLY A 8 -1.92 9.33 16.17
CA GLY A 8 -2.15 10.10 14.95
C GLY A 8 -3.21 9.55 14.00
N CYS A 9 -3.71 8.33 14.23
CA CYS A 9 -4.67 7.66 13.36
C CYS A 9 -5.64 6.83 14.21
N PRO A 10 -6.81 7.39 14.56
CA PRO A 10 -7.83 6.69 15.35
C PRO A 10 -8.26 5.34 14.75
N GLU A 11 -8.27 5.23 13.42
CA GLU A 11 -8.62 4.03 12.68
C GLU A 11 -7.54 2.93 12.77
N PHE A 12 -6.30 3.30 13.12
CA PHE A 12 -5.18 2.37 13.14
C PHE A 12 -5.40 1.20 14.09
N GLU A 13 -5.93 1.43 15.30
CA GLU A 13 -6.17 0.32 16.25
C GLU A 13 -7.18 -0.69 15.72
N ALA A 14 -8.26 -0.21 15.10
CA ALA A 14 -9.29 -1.07 14.55
C ALA A 14 -8.75 -1.95 13.42
N TRP A 15 -7.93 -1.40 12.53
CA TRP A 15 -7.34 -2.16 11.43
C TRP A 15 -6.15 -3.01 11.87
N TRP A 16 -5.29 -2.52 12.77
CA TRP A 16 -4.15 -3.28 13.26
C TRP A 16 -4.59 -4.55 14.00
N GLY A 17 -5.71 -4.50 14.72
CA GLY A 17 -6.29 -5.64 15.40
C GLY A 17 -6.70 -6.79 14.47
N THR A 18 -7.01 -6.52 13.19
CA THR A 18 -7.41 -7.58 12.24
C THR A 18 -6.24 -8.45 11.80
N HIS A 19 -5.00 -7.98 11.98
CA HIS A 19 -3.78 -8.64 11.50
C HIS A 19 -3.84 -9.06 10.02
N ASP A 20 -4.67 -8.38 9.21
CA ASP A 20 -4.83 -8.62 7.77
C ASP A 20 -3.70 -7.95 6.98
N VAL A 21 -2.46 -8.25 7.38
CA VAL A 21 -1.25 -7.70 6.78
C VAL A 21 -0.66 -8.76 5.86
N SER A 22 -0.74 -8.51 4.55
CA SER A 22 -0.12 -9.35 3.53
C SER A 22 1.08 -8.65 2.88
N GLY A 23 1.99 -9.45 2.33
CA GLY A 23 3.14 -8.93 1.59
C GLY A 23 2.70 -8.21 0.31
N SER A 24 3.47 -7.20 -0.11
CA SER A 24 3.25 -6.54 -1.39
C SER A 24 3.59 -7.48 -2.55
N VAL A 25 2.57 -7.97 -3.25
CA VAL A 25 2.70 -8.79 -4.47
C VAL A 25 2.41 -7.95 -5.71
N ALA A 26 2.69 -8.48 -6.91
CA ALA A 26 2.18 -7.86 -8.13
C ALA A 26 0.66 -8.04 -8.24
N GLY A 27 -0.03 -7.12 -8.91
CA GLY A 27 -1.46 -7.26 -9.14
C GLY A 27 -2.12 -6.05 -9.76
N ARG A 28 -3.43 -5.94 -9.55
CA ARG A 28 -4.25 -4.82 -10.03
C ARG A 28 -4.79 -4.01 -8.87
N LYS A 29 -4.77 -2.68 -8.99
CA LYS A 29 -5.37 -1.75 -8.05
C LYS A 29 -6.40 -0.89 -8.75
N VAL A 30 -7.57 -0.76 -8.14
CA VAL A 30 -8.61 0.16 -8.58
C VAL A 30 -8.71 1.27 -7.56
N LEU A 31 -8.59 2.51 -8.01
CA LEU A 31 -8.66 3.69 -7.15
C LEU A 31 -9.81 4.60 -7.60
N SER A 32 -10.66 4.99 -6.67
CA SER A 32 -11.64 6.06 -6.88
C SER A 32 -10.98 7.40 -6.57
N HIS A 33 -10.41 8.04 -7.58
CA HIS A 33 -9.73 9.32 -7.43
C HIS A 33 -10.75 10.47 -7.45
N PRO A 34 -10.71 11.43 -6.50
CA PRO A 34 -11.76 12.45 -6.35
C PRO A 34 -11.94 13.37 -7.58
N ARG A 35 -10.88 13.59 -8.36
CA ARG A 35 -10.91 14.41 -9.58
C ARG A 35 -10.93 13.62 -10.90
N ARG A 36 -10.09 12.59 -11.03
CA ARG A 36 -9.95 11.77 -12.25
C ARG A 36 -10.94 10.61 -12.34
N GLY A 37 -11.78 10.40 -11.33
CA GLY A 37 -12.72 9.27 -11.30
C GLY A 37 -12.01 7.93 -11.06
N ARG A 38 -12.53 6.87 -11.68
CA ARG A 38 -12.02 5.52 -11.49
C ARG A 38 -10.74 5.29 -12.29
N LEU A 39 -9.64 5.02 -11.59
CA LEU A 39 -8.35 4.68 -12.15
C LEU A 39 -8.05 3.20 -11.93
N ASN A 40 -7.46 2.55 -12.93
CA ASN A 40 -6.98 1.17 -12.83
C ASN A 40 -5.46 1.16 -13.00
N PHE A 41 -4.79 0.41 -12.15
CA PHE A 41 -3.34 0.26 -12.21
C PHE A 41 -2.97 -1.21 -12.20
N GLU A 42 -2.01 -1.57 -13.02
CA GLU A 42 -1.16 -2.73 -12.75
C GLU A 42 -0.01 -2.27 -11.87
N TYR A 43 0.38 -3.10 -10.92
CA TYR A 43 1.49 -2.79 -10.05
C TYR A 43 2.40 -3.99 -9.83
N ALA A 44 3.68 -3.69 -9.67
CA ALA A 44 4.73 -4.66 -9.38
C ALA A 44 5.57 -4.16 -8.21
N SER A 45 6.10 -5.08 -7.42
CA SER A 45 6.92 -4.80 -6.24
C SER A 45 8.23 -5.55 -6.33
N PHE A 46 9.34 -4.84 -6.13
CA PHE A 46 10.70 -5.35 -6.19
C PHE A 46 11.44 -5.03 -4.89
N GLN A 47 11.98 -6.06 -4.24
CA GLN A 47 12.83 -5.92 -3.07
C GLN A 47 14.28 -5.78 -3.53
N ALA A 48 15.02 -4.79 -3.02
CA ALA A 48 16.44 -4.67 -3.30
C ALA A 48 17.19 -5.87 -2.69
N ASN A 49 18.15 -6.42 -3.43
CA ASN A 49 18.91 -7.59 -2.99
C ASN A 49 19.80 -7.28 -1.78
N ASP A 50 20.45 -6.11 -1.80
CA ASP A 50 21.51 -5.76 -0.85
C ASP A 50 21.02 -4.89 0.32
N ASP A 51 19.76 -4.43 0.30
CA ASP A 51 19.18 -3.62 1.36
C ASP A 51 17.72 -4.00 1.63
N PRO A 52 17.40 -4.70 2.74
CA PRO A 52 16.04 -5.06 3.09
C PRO A 52 15.14 -3.85 3.43
N GLY A 53 15.74 -2.69 3.72
CA GLY A 53 15.03 -1.42 3.95
C GLY A 53 14.54 -0.74 2.67
N LEU A 54 15.01 -1.17 1.49
CA LEU A 54 14.67 -0.55 0.20
C LEU A 54 13.74 -1.42 -0.63
N ARG A 55 12.63 -0.84 -1.08
CA ARG A 55 11.65 -1.48 -1.96
C ARG A 55 11.19 -0.52 -3.04
N LEU A 56 11.12 -1.01 -4.28
CA LEU A 56 10.54 -0.28 -5.40
C LEU A 56 9.14 -0.83 -5.71
N ILE A 57 8.15 0.04 -5.77
CA ILE A 57 6.80 -0.30 -6.23
C ILE A 57 6.48 0.57 -7.42
N ILE A 58 6.10 -0.06 -8.53
CA ILE A 58 5.75 0.62 -9.78
C ILE A 58 4.24 0.49 -9.97
N TYR A 59 3.58 1.60 -10.29
CA TYR A 59 2.17 1.64 -10.66
C TYR A 59 2.04 2.15 -12.10
N THR A 60 1.54 1.30 -12.99
CA THR A 60 1.27 1.63 -14.38
C THR A 60 -0.23 1.75 -14.55
N GLU A 61 -0.71 2.93 -14.92
CA GLU A 61 -2.12 3.13 -15.23
C GLU A 61 -2.49 2.29 -16.47
N ILE A 62 -3.57 1.53 -16.39
CA ILE A 62 -4.08 0.71 -17.49
C ILE A 62 -5.50 1.17 -17.86
N GLY A 63 -5.67 1.63 -19.10
CA GLY A 63 -6.93 2.19 -19.59
C GLY A 63 -6.72 2.99 -20.86
#